data_AF-K2CWN2-F1
#
_entry.id   AF-K2CWN2-F1
#
_cell.length_a   1.000
_cell.length_b   1.000
_cell.length_c   1.000
_cell.angle_alpha   90.00
_cell.angle_beta   90.00
_cell.angle_gamma   90.00
#
_symmetry.space_group_name_H-M   'P 1'
#
loop_
_entity.id
_entity.type
_entity.pdbx_description
1 polymer ?
#
loop_
_entity_poly.entity_id
_entity_poly.type
_entity_poly.pdbx_seq_one_letter_code
_entity_poly.pdbx_strand_id
1 'polypeptide(L)'
;MQGKSIQYQKLLGKWSKKHRDLQRNIFEKHKEAFDWLENNSKQLAVGSIAGLFMLTNPIVPQIPASFSANLAKEEPFDKRVFLVFDLKNVLPSDVRPLTLDEEAKVTEVLSRTFGIHT
;
A
#
# COMPACT_ATOMS: atom_id res chain seq x y z
N MET A 1 25.59 -26.07 -26.68
CA MET A 1 25.64 -24.83 -25.88
C MET A 1 26.40 -23.77 -26.67
N GLN A 2 25.70 -22.83 -27.32
CA GLN A 2 26.33 -21.77 -28.11
C GLN A 2 26.93 -20.71 -27.17
N GLY A 3 28.24 -20.50 -27.25
CA GLY A 3 28.95 -19.50 -26.43
C GLY A 3 28.43 -18.10 -26.73
N LYS A 4 27.89 -17.42 -25.70
CA LYS A 4 27.43 -16.03 -25.80
C LYS A 4 28.54 -15.15 -26.41
N SER A 5 28.20 -14.33 -27.41
CA SER A 5 29.20 -13.54 -28.13
C SER A 5 29.97 -12.62 -27.18
N ILE A 6 31.28 -12.46 -27.40
CA ILE A 6 32.15 -11.61 -26.57
C ILE A 6 31.62 -10.17 -26.50
N GLN A 7 31.01 -9.69 -27.58
CA GLN A 7 30.41 -8.36 -27.65
C GLN A 7 29.18 -8.25 -26.74
N TYR A 8 28.34 -9.27 -26.72
CA TYR A 8 27.20 -9.34 -25.81
C TYR A 8 27.65 -9.29 -24.35
N GLN A 9 28.67 -10.04 -23.97
CA GLN A 9 29.19 -10.04 -22.59
C GLN A 9 29.76 -8.68 -22.17
N LYS A 10 30.49 -8.01 -23.07
CA LYS A 10 30.99 -6.64 -22.83
C LYS A 10 29.84 -5.64 -22.65
N LEU A 11 28.82 -5.74 -23.50
CA LEU A 11 27.65 -4.86 -23.45
C LEU A 11 26.87 -5.09 -22.14
N LEU A 12 26.60 -6.36 -21.80
CA LEU A 12 25.95 -6.75 -20.56
C LEU A 12 26.71 -6.19 -19.34
N GLY A 13 28.04 -6.36 -19.30
CA GLY A 13 28.85 -5.82 -18.21
C GLY A 13 28.76 -4.28 -18.09
N LYS A 14 28.81 -3.56 -19.21
CA LYS A 14 28.64 -2.09 -19.23
C LYS A 14 27.25 -1.65 -18.75
N TRP A 15 26.21 -2.32 -19.21
CA TRP A 15 24.83 -2.01 -18.82
C TRP A 15 24.56 -2.32 -17.35
N SER A 16 25.01 -3.48 -16.87
CA SER A 16 24.87 -3.85 -15.46
C SER A 16 25.61 -2.87 -14.56
N LYS A 17 26.82 -2.42 -14.94
CA LYS A 17 27.56 -1.39 -14.20
C LYS A 17 26.82 -0.06 -14.18
N LYS A 18 26.40 0.44 -15.35
CA LYS A 18 25.65 1.69 -15.47
C LYS A 18 24.36 1.67 -14.66
N HIS A 19 23.65 0.55 -14.67
CA HIS A 19 22.42 0.37 -13.91
C HIS A 19 22.69 0.39 -12.41
N ARG A 20 23.69 -0.35 -11.92
CA ARG A 20 24.10 -0.33 -10.51
C ARG A 20 24.50 1.07 -10.05
N ASP A 21 25.23 1.80 -10.89
CA ASP A 21 25.63 3.18 -10.60
C ASP A 21 24.41 4.12 -10.53
N LEU A 22 23.45 3.99 -11.46
CA LEU A 22 22.22 4.76 -11.45
C LEU A 22 21.36 4.45 -10.21
N GLN A 23 21.18 3.16 -9.88
CA GLN A 23 20.44 2.73 -8.70
C GLN A 23 21.06 3.32 -7.44
N ARG A 24 22.38 3.21 -7.29
CA ARG A 24 23.10 3.82 -6.17
C ARG A 24 22.86 5.33 -6.09
N ASN A 25 23.01 6.05 -7.21
CA ASN A 25 22.80 7.50 -7.23
C ASN A 25 21.37 7.89 -6.86
N ILE A 26 20.36 7.13 -7.27
CA ILE A 26 18.96 7.37 -6.92
C ILE A 26 18.76 7.15 -5.42
N PHE A 27 19.22 6.02 -4.88
CA PHE A 27 19.11 5.71 -3.45
C PHE A 27 19.87 6.71 -2.58
N GLU A 28 21.07 7.13 -2.97
CA GLU A 28 21.85 8.12 -2.23
C GLU A 28 21.19 9.51 -2.26
N LYS A 29 20.71 9.97 -3.42
CA LYS A 29 20.07 11.29 -3.56
C LYS A 29 18.72 11.38 -2.85
N HIS A 30 17.98 10.29 -2.83
CA HIS A 30 16.64 10.23 -2.24
C HIS A 30 16.63 9.46 -0.92
N LYS A 31 17.80 9.34 -0.27
CA LYS A 31 17.97 8.57 0.96
C LYS A 31 16.95 8.98 2.02
N GLU A 32 16.78 10.28 2.27
CA GLU A 32 15.82 10.79 3.24
C GLU A 32 14.37 10.41 2.91
N ALA A 33 14.01 10.39 1.62
CA ALA A 33 12.67 9.98 1.20
C ALA A 33 12.47 8.47 1.38
N PHE A 34 13.50 7.66 1.12
CA PHE A 34 13.48 6.22 1.37
C PHE A 34 13.49 5.88 2.87
N ASP A 35 14.27 6.60 3.68
CA ASP A 35 14.31 6.47 5.14
C ASP A 35 12.96 6.90 5.74
N TRP A 36 12.38 8.00 5.28
CA TRP A 36 11.03 8.43 5.67
C TRP A 36 9.98 7.39 5.24
N LEU A 37 10.09 6.85 4.02
CA LEU A 37 9.22 5.80 3.52
C LEU A 37 9.29 4.53 4.37
N GLU A 38 10.48 4.07 4.74
CA GLU A 38 10.67 2.90 5.61
C GLU A 38 9.96 3.10 6.95
N ASN A 39 10.17 4.27 7.56
CA ASN A 39 9.61 4.63 8.87
C ASN A 39 8.09 4.92 8.84
N ASN A 40 7.54 5.32 7.69
CA ASN A 40 6.12 5.73 7.54
C ASN A 40 5.32 4.79 6.61
N SER A 41 5.90 3.65 6.23
CA SER A 41 5.38 2.67 5.27
C SER A 41 3.96 2.17 5.55
N LYS A 42 3.50 2.20 6.81
CA LYS A 42 2.13 1.84 7.19
C LYS A 42 1.06 2.78 6.60
N GLN A 43 1.42 4.02 6.29
CA GLN A 43 0.50 5.04 5.73
C GLN A 43 0.54 5.10 4.20
N LEU A 44 1.55 4.49 3.57
CA LEU A 44 1.72 4.51 2.13
C LEU A 44 1.23 3.19 1.59
N ALA A 45 0.08 3.25 0.91
CA ALA A 45 -0.59 2.09 0.32
C ALA A 45 0.43 1.21 -0.41
N VAL A 46 0.55 -0.04 0.05
CA VAL A 46 1.51 -1.06 -0.38
C VAL A 46 1.59 -1.19 -1.92
N GLY A 47 0.53 -0.83 -2.65
CA GLY A 47 0.48 -0.82 -4.12
C GLY A 47 1.36 0.22 -4.82
N SER A 48 1.50 1.44 -4.30
CA SER A 48 2.30 2.49 -4.96
C SER A 48 3.79 2.20 -4.88
N ILE A 49 4.22 1.58 -3.78
CA ILE A 49 5.61 1.14 -3.57
C ILE A 49 5.97 0.03 -4.55
N ALA A 50 5.10 -0.97 -4.70
CA ALA A 50 5.28 -2.05 -5.68
C ALA A 50 5.40 -1.52 -7.12
N GLY A 51 4.61 -0.49 -7.48
CA GLY A 51 4.69 0.18 -8.78
C GLY A 51 6.03 0.89 -9.00
N LEU A 52 6.53 1.63 -8.00
CA LEU A 52 7.82 2.30 -8.07
C LEU A 52 8.97 1.29 -8.20
N PHE A 53 8.90 0.18 -7.47
CA PHE A 53 9.88 -0.92 -7.56
C PHE A 53 9.82 -1.65 -8.92
N MET A 54 8.64 -1.85 -9.50
CA MET A 54 8.49 -2.38 -10.86
C MET A 54 9.12 -1.48 -11.93
N LEU A 55 8.97 -0.16 -11.79
CA LEU A 55 9.51 0.81 -12.75
C LEU A 55 11.03 0.97 -12.66
N THR A 56 11.64 0.58 -11.53
CA THR A 56 13.07 0.81 -11.26
C THR A 56 13.96 -0.41 -11.50
N ASN A 57 13.40 -1.60 -11.75
CA ASN A 57 14.20 -2.82 -11.86
C ASN A 57 13.89 -3.67 -13.10
N PRO A 58 14.87 -3.94 -14.00
CA PRO A 58 14.71 -4.91 -15.08
C PRO A 58 15.11 -6.35 -14.72
N ILE A 59 15.47 -6.68 -13.48
CA ILE A 59 15.83 -8.06 -13.10
C ILE A 59 15.18 -8.43 -11.77
N VAL A 60 14.18 -9.33 -11.89
CA VAL A 60 13.51 -10.16 -10.88
C VAL A 60 13.66 -9.68 -9.44
N PRO A 61 12.57 -9.23 -8.80
CA PRO A 61 12.66 -8.73 -7.45
C PRO A 61 12.94 -9.92 -6.53
N GLN A 62 14.16 -10.03 -6.03
CA GLN A 62 14.35 -10.59 -4.70
C GLN A 62 13.83 -9.53 -3.75
N ILE A 63 12.50 -9.46 -3.65
CA ILE A 63 11.80 -8.80 -2.57
C ILE A 63 12.48 -9.34 -1.30
N PRO A 64 13.20 -8.51 -0.52
CA PRO A 64 13.84 -9.01 0.69
C PRO A 64 12.76 -9.73 1.51
N ALA A 65 13.06 -10.89 2.08
CA ALA A 65 12.06 -11.70 2.78
C ALA A 65 11.40 -10.94 3.97
N SER A 66 11.97 -9.81 4.39
CA SER A 66 11.30 -8.84 5.28
C SER A 66 10.05 -8.18 4.69
N PHE A 67 9.92 -8.14 3.37
CA PHE A 67 8.72 -7.73 2.62
C PHE A 67 7.85 -8.93 2.22
N SER A 68 8.32 -10.17 2.41
CA SER A 68 7.49 -11.36 2.21
C SER A 68 6.59 -11.57 3.42
N ALA A 69 5.31 -11.34 3.20
CA ALA A 69 4.20 -11.80 4.04
C ALA A 69 4.07 -11.18 5.46
N ASN A 70 3.76 -9.89 5.53
CA ASN A 70 2.52 -9.50 6.24
C ASN A 70 1.34 -9.34 5.24
N LEU A 71 1.44 -9.95 4.05
CA LEU A 71 0.24 -10.43 3.35
C LEU A 71 -0.46 -11.40 4.30
N ALA A 72 -1.58 -10.96 4.87
CA ALA A 72 -2.33 -11.58 5.95
C ALA A 72 -1.72 -11.44 7.36
N LYS A 73 -1.45 -10.21 7.79
CA LYS A 73 -2.31 -9.79 8.92
C LYS A 73 -3.62 -9.36 8.28
N GLU A 74 -4.70 -10.06 8.60
CA GLU A 74 -6.02 -9.46 8.63
C GLU A 74 -5.87 -8.14 9.40
N GLU A 75 -5.56 -7.05 8.70
CA GLU A 75 -6.03 -5.75 9.12
C GLU A 75 -7.54 -5.95 9.27
N PRO A 76 -8.11 -5.67 10.45
CA PRO A 76 -9.53 -5.85 10.65
C PRO A 76 -10.20 -5.01 9.57
N PHE A 77 -10.81 -5.69 8.59
CA PHE A 77 -11.50 -5.12 7.44
C PHE A 77 -12.09 -3.77 7.84
N ASP A 78 -11.64 -2.66 7.22
CA ASP A 78 -11.87 -1.32 7.76
C ASP A 78 -13.38 -1.06 7.89
N LYS A 79 -13.90 -1.30 9.10
CA LYS A 79 -15.33 -1.29 9.42
C LYS A 79 -15.94 0.08 9.13
N ARG A 80 -15.10 1.11 8.98
CA ARG A 80 -15.47 2.47 8.60
C ARG A 80 -16.11 2.54 7.20
N VAL A 81 -15.68 1.72 6.25
CA VAL A 81 -16.25 1.75 4.88
C VAL A 81 -17.69 1.27 4.89
N PHE A 82 -17.97 0.19 5.61
CA PHE A 82 -19.35 -0.30 5.80
C PHE A 82 -20.16 0.64 6.68
N LEU A 83 -19.57 1.19 7.74
CA LEU A 83 -20.24 2.16 8.60
C LEU A 83 -20.74 3.39 7.82
N VAL A 84 -19.91 3.96 6.95
CA VAL A 84 -20.30 5.13 6.14
C VAL A 84 -21.43 4.75 5.18
N PHE A 85 -21.39 3.56 4.57
CA PHE A 85 -22.44 3.10 3.69
C PHE A 85 -23.76 2.85 4.44
N ASP A 86 -23.70 2.21 5.61
CA ASP A 86 -24.86 1.89 6.43
C ASP A 86 -25.50 3.16 7.01
N LEU A 87 -24.69 4.09 7.54
CA LEU A 87 -25.17 5.38 8.03
C LEU A 87 -25.80 6.21 6.93
N LYS A 88 -25.24 6.20 5.71
CA LYS A 88 -25.81 6.94 4.57
C LYS A 88 -27.22 6.46 4.20
N ASN A 89 -27.53 5.18 4.43
CA ASN A 89 -28.85 4.61 4.13
C ASN A 89 -29.89 4.89 5.23
N VAL A 90 -29.44 5.22 6.45
CA VAL A 90 -30.32 5.47 7.60
C VAL A 90 -30.49 6.96 7.89
N LEU A 91 -29.50 7.78 7.54
CA LEU A 91 -29.54 9.22 7.77
C LEU A 91 -30.40 9.95 6.71
N PRO A 92 -31.13 10.99 7.11
CA PRO A 92 -31.86 11.84 6.18
C PRO A 92 -30.90 12.58 5.24
N SER A 93 -31.35 12.82 4.00
CA SER A 93 -30.57 13.53 2.99
C SER A 93 -30.34 15.01 3.31
N ASP A 94 -31.23 15.59 4.11
CA ASP A 94 -31.16 16.97 4.59
C ASP A 94 -30.73 17.03 6.06
N VAL A 95 -29.96 18.06 6.41
CA VAL A 95 -29.48 18.28 7.78
C VAL A 95 -30.66 18.72 8.66
N ARG A 96 -31.28 17.76 9.33
CA ARG A 96 -32.38 17.93 10.30
C ARG A 96 -32.18 17.05 11.54
N PRO A 97 -32.89 17.34 12.65
CA PRO A 97 -32.95 16.41 13.78
C PRO A 97 -33.43 15.03 13.34
N LEU A 98 -32.82 13.99 13.91
CA LEU A 98 -33.22 12.60 13.70
C LEU A 98 -34.57 12.35 14.37
N THR A 99 -35.41 11.55 13.72
CA THR A 99 -36.62 11.01 14.35
C THR A 99 -36.25 9.85 15.27
N LEU A 100 -37.13 9.51 16.23
CA LEU A 100 -36.89 8.41 17.18
C LEU A 100 -36.58 7.08 16.47
N ASP A 101 -37.23 6.81 15.34
CA ASP A 101 -37.01 5.60 14.55
C ASP A 101 -35.67 5.59 13.81
N GLU A 102 -35.20 6.75 13.34
CA GLU A 102 -33.89 6.89 12.70
C GLU A 102 -32.77 6.81 13.73
N GLU A 103 -32.97 7.41 14.91
CA GLU A 103 -32.04 7.35 16.02
C GLU A 103 -31.85 5.92 16.53
N ALA A 104 -32.93 5.14 16.63
CA ALA A 104 -32.86 3.71 16.99
C ALA A 104 -32.02 2.92 15.97
N LYS A 105 -32.21 3.16 14.67
CA LYS A 105 -31.46 2.49 13.59
C LYS A 105 -29.99 2.92 13.54
N VAL A 106 -29.70 4.20 13.74
CA VAL A 106 -28.32 4.71 13.83
C VAL A 106 -27.61 4.09 15.04
N THR A 107 -28.30 3.99 16.17
CA THR A 107 -27.77 3.36 17.38
C THR A 107 -27.47 1.89 17.14
N GLU A 108 -28.36 1.14 16.49
CA GLU A 108 -28.13 -0.27 16.12
C GLU A 108 -26.87 -0.44 15.22
N VAL A 109 -26.72 0.41 14.20
CA VAL A 109 -25.57 0.39 13.29
C VAL A 109 -24.26 0.71 14.02
N LEU A 110 -24.28 1.69 14.94
CA LEU A 110 -23.11 2.06 15.74
C LEU A 110 -22.77 1.00 16.79
N SER A 111 -23.76 0.44 17.48
CA SER A 111 -23.60 -0.66 18.43
C SER A 111 -23.01 -1.90 17.77
N ARG A 112 -23.48 -2.26 16.57
CA ARG A 112 -22.90 -3.36 15.78
C ARG A 112 -21.44 -3.12 15.40
N THR A 113 -21.11 -1.88 15.05
CA THR A 113 -19.78 -1.53 14.52
C THR A 113 -18.74 -1.39 15.61
N PHE A 114 -19.10 -0.75 16.72
CA PHE A 114 -18.20 -0.39 17.82
C PHE A 114 -18.39 -1.23 19.09
N GLY A 115 -19.37 -2.14 19.13
CA GLY A 115 -19.67 -2.94 20.31
C GLY A 115 -20.22 -2.10 21.47
N ILE A 116 -20.90 -0.99 21.17
CA ILE A 116 -21.50 -0.13 22.19
C ILE A 116 -22.73 -0.86 22.72
N HIS A 117 -22.65 -1.34 23.95
CA HIS A 117 -23.76 -1.92 24.68
C HIS A 117 -24.46 -0.81 25.46
N THR A 118 -25.72 -0.55 25.12
CA THR A 118 -26.68 0.23 25.91
C THR A 118 -27.77 -0.69 26.42
#